data_AF-R1E5R7-F1
#
_entry.id   AF-R1E5R7-F1
#
_cell.length_a   1.000
_cell.length_b   1.000
_cell.length_c   1.000
_cell.angle_alpha   90.00
_cell.angle_beta   90.00
_cell.angle_gamma   90.00
#
_symmetry.space_group_name_H-M   'P 1'
#
loop_
_entity.id
_entity.type
_entity.pdbx_description
1 polymer ?
#
loop_
_entity_poly.entity_id
_entity_poly.type
_entity_poly.pdbx_seq_one_letter_code
_entity_poly.pdbx_strand_id
1 'polypeptide(L)'
;MMHSKYDDDDDDSFVPPDRLTIFDMIENLALPQRIEQFQRSLSEQKTKLQRQQQRLKSQGMNAKDKVIEEWRRRAPTADEQLDKYRKRMHRSVDRLGERWNDTKAVTTREKISFIAGVLNVFISGYLIGAHPEWFHTWYSAQLLYFMPIRYYTYHKKGYHYFLADLCYFTNFLLFLSIWIFPNSKRLFISAYCLAFGNNAVAIAMWRNSLVFHSLDKVTS
;
A
#
# COMPACT_ATOMS: atom_id res chain seq x y z
N MET A 1 -34.20 -19.87 -58.00
CA MET A 1 -33.43 -21.02 -57.48
C MET A 1 -32.43 -20.49 -56.46
N MET A 2 -32.16 -21.23 -55.38
CA MET A 2 -31.69 -20.68 -54.10
C MET A 2 -30.20 -20.30 -54.04
N HIS A 3 -29.89 -19.39 -53.10
CA HIS A 3 -28.55 -19.05 -52.63
C HIS A 3 -28.65 -18.54 -51.18
N SER A 4 -27.94 -19.16 -50.22
CA SER A 4 -27.49 -18.65 -48.90
C SER A 4 -26.87 -19.86 -48.16
N LYS A 5 -25.63 -19.91 -47.65
CA LYS A 5 -24.86 -19.08 -46.68
C LYS A 5 -25.23 -19.32 -45.20
N TYR A 6 -24.24 -19.83 -44.43
CA TYR A 6 -23.84 -19.54 -43.01
C TYR A 6 -24.91 -19.75 -41.92
N ASP A 7 -24.64 -19.97 -40.63
CA ASP A 7 -23.56 -20.54 -39.78
C ASP A 7 -24.13 -20.38 -38.34
N ASP A 8 -23.77 -21.31 -37.45
CA ASP A 8 -23.69 -21.26 -35.97
C ASP A 8 -24.80 -20.77 -34.98
N ASP A 9 -24.77 -21.50 -33.86
CA ASP A 9 -24.96 -21.17 -32.42
C ASP A 9 -26.32 -21.17 -31.67
N ASP A 10 -26.20 -21.77 -30.46
CA ASP A 10 -26.96 -21.62 -29.19
C ASP A 10 -28.44 -22.10 -29.10
N ASP A 11 -28.93 -22.78 -28.03
CA ASP A 11 -28.35 -23.29 -26.76
C ASP A 11 -29.30 -24.40 -26.15
N ASP A 12 -28.95 -24.92 -24.97
CA ASP A 12 -29.79 -25.52 -23.90
C ASP A 12 -30.07 -27.04 -23.87
N SER A 13 -29.30 -27.81 -23.06
CA SER A 13 -29.78 -28.40 -21.77
C SER A 13 -28.87 -29.51 -21.13
N PHE A 14 -28.76 -29.51 -19.78
CA PHE A 14 -28.01 -30.45 -18.91
C PHE A 14 -28.76 -31.81 -18.67
N VAL A 15 -28.27 -32.90 -18.04
CA VAL A 15 -27.26 -33.20 -16.97
C VAL A 15 -26.64 -34.66 -17.17
N PRO A 16 -25.76 -35.26 -16.31
CA PRO A 16 -24.74 -36.24 -16.76
C PRO A 16 -24.88 -37.70 -16.24
N PRO A 17 -23.97 -38.63 -16.65
CA PRO A 17 -23.73 -39.91 -15.96
C PRO A 17 -22.24 -40.15 -15.62
N ASP A 18 -21.74 -39.61 -14.50
CA ASP A 18 -20.30 -39.67 -14.14
C ASP A 18 -20.05 -40.42 -12.81
N ARG A 19 -20.63 -41.62 -12.66
CA ARG A 19 -20.49 -42.47 -11.45
C ARG A 19 -20.24 -43.96 -11.70
N LEU A 20 -20.02 -44.39 -12.95
CA LEU A 20 -19.87 -45.81 -13.30
C LEU A 20 -18.42 -46.25 -13.57
N THR A 21 -17.51 -45.35 -13.94
CA THR A 21 -16.10 -45.65 -14.23
C THR A 21 -15.22 -45.84 -13.00
N ILE A 22 -15.56 -45.20 -11.86
CA ILE A 22 -14.74 -45.26 -10.64
C ILE A 22 -14.87 -46.63 -9.94
N PHE A 23 -16.05 -47.26 -9.99
CA PHE A 23 -16.28 -48.55 -9.33
C PHE A 23 -15.63 -49.72 -10.08
N ASP A 24 -15.68 -49.73 -11.41
CA ASP A 24 -15.10 -50.80 -12.24
C ASP A 24 -13.55 -50.87 -12.10
N MET A 25 -12.90 -49.71 -11.89
CA MET A 25 -11.47 -49.63 -11.61
C MET A 25 -11.10 -50.09 -10.18
N ILE A 26 -12.06 -50.09 -9.24
CA ILE A 26 -11.88 -50.58 -7.87
C ILE A 26 -12.13 -52.10 -7.78
N GLU A 27 -13.09 -52.62 -8.54
CA GLU A 27 -13.51 -54.03 -8.47
C GLU A 27 -12.49 -55.00 -9.10
N ASN A 28 -11.69 -54.55 -10.07
CA ASN A 28 -10.62 -55.35 -10.69
C ASN A 28 -9.30 -55.38 -9.87
N LEU A 29 -9.23 -54.73 -8.70
CA LEU A 29 -8.15 -54.98 -7.73
C LEU A 29 -8.65 -55.97 -6.68
N ALA A 30 -7.94 -57.09 -6.52
CA ALA A 30 -8.22 -58.16 -5.55
C ALA A 30 -8.05 -57.71 -4.08
N LEU A 31 -8.95 -56.85 -3.62
CA LEU A 31 -8.90 -56.14 -2.36
C LEU A 31 -9.04 -57.02 -1.10
N PRO A 32 -9.88 -58.05 -0.98
CA PRO A 32 -10.03 -58.76 0.30
C PRO A 32 -8.73 -59.46 0.74
N GLN A 33 -8.04 -60.16 -0.16
CA GLN A 33 -6.78 -60.84 0.16
C GLN A 33 -5.63 -59.86 0.45
N ARG A 34 -5.57 -58.73 -0.26
CA ARG A 34 -4.53 -57.70 -0.02
C ARG A 34 -4.79 -56.90 1.26
N ILE A 35 -6.05 -56.58 1.57
CA ILE A 35 -6.44 -55.93 2.83
C ILE A 35 -6.09 -56.84 4.02
N GLU A 36 -6.36 -58.15 3.94
CA GLU A 36 -6.05 -59.05 5.05
C GLU A 36 -4.53 -59.19 5.27
N GLN A 37 -3.73 -59.30 4.20
CA GLN A 37 -2.26 -59.26 4.28
C GLN A 37 -1.75 -57.93 4.86
N PHE A 38 -2.37 -56.81 4.50
CA PHE A 38 -2.02 -55.48 5.01
C PHE A 38 -2.41 -55.30 6.49
N GLN A 39 -3.56 -55.79 6.93
CA GLN A 39 -3.97 -55.78 8.34
C GLN A 39 -3.06 -56.66 9.22
N ARG A 40 -2.63 -57.83 8.71
CA ARG A 40 -1.62 -58.67 9.37
C ARG A 40 -0.28 -57.94 9.48
N SER A 41 0.23 -57.34 8.40
CA SER A 41 1.51 -56.60 8.45
C SER A 41 1.46 -55.33 9.32
N LEU A 42 0.31 -54.66 9.41
CA LEU A 42 0.09 -53.51 10.31
C LEU A 42 0.00 -53.92 11.79
N SER A 43 -0.67 -55.03 12.11
CA SER A 43 -0.78 -55.49 13.50
C SER A 43 0.57 -56.01 14.04
N GLU A 44 1.37 -56.68 13.20
CA GLU A 44 2.76 -57.02 13.52
C GLU A 44 3.65 -55.78 13.73
N GLN A 45 3.52 -54.75 12.89
CA GLN A 45 4.26 -53.50 13.07
C GLN A 45 3.81 -52.75 14.33
N LYS A 46 2.50 -52.72 14.64
CA LYS A 46 1.95 -52.08 15.84
C LYS A 46 2.47 -52.74 17.13
N THR A 47 2.56 -54.07 17.17
CA THR A 47 3.10 -54.79 18.35
C THR A 47 4.62 -54.62 18.48
N LYS A 48 5.37 -54.61 17.37
CA LYS A 48 6.81 -54.26 17.36
C LYS A 48 7.04 -52.82 17.84
N LEU A 49 6.26 -51.86 17.35
CA LEU A 49 6.30 -50.45 17.77
C LEU A 49 5.94 -50.27 19.25
N GLN A 50 4.91 -50.95 19.78
CA GLN A 50 4.59 -50.88 21.21
C GLN A 50 5.74 -51.40 22.09
N ARG A 51 6.38 -52.52 21.71
CA ARG A 51 7.55 -53.06 22.42
C ARG A 51 8.76 -52.12 22.33
N GLN A 52 8.98 -51.50 21.17
CA GLN A 52 10.04 -50.49 20.97
C GLN A 52 9.73 -49.21 21.76
N GLN A 53 8.48 -48.75 21.79
CA GLN A 53 8.03 -47.58 22.55
C GLN A 53 8.16 -47.80 24.05
N GLN A 54 7.88 -49.00 24.57
CA GLN A 54 8.12 -49.35 25.97
C GLN A 54 9.62 -49.31 26.32
N ARG A 55 10.50 -49.86 25.47
CA ARG A 55 11.96 -49.79 25.64
C ARG A 55 12.49 -48.35 25.56
N LEU A 56 11.98 -47.56 24.61
CA LEU A 56 12.30 -46.13 24.48
C LEU A 56 11.71 -45.29 25.62
N LYS A 57 10.62 -45.71 26.26
CA LYS A 57 10.05 -45.04 27.43
C LYS A 57 10.91 -45.27 28.68
N SER A 58 11.37 -46.50 28.93
CA SER A 58 12.24 -46.79 30.08
C SER A 58 13.66 -46.23 29.91
N GLN A 59 14.28 -46.37 28.74
CA GLN A 59 15.58 -45.73 28.46
C GLN A 59 15.45 -44.21 28.35
N GLY A 60 14.35 -43.72 27.77
CA GLY A 60 14.07 -42.30 27.59
C GLY A 60 13.74 -41.55 28.88
N MET A 61 13.24 -42.20 29.93
CA MET A 61 13.09 -41.57 31.26
C MET A 61 14.47 -41.22 31.85
N ASN A 62 15.36 -42.20 31.98
CA ASN A 62 16.71 -41.96 32.52
C ASN A 62 17.54 -40.98 31.68
N ALA A 63 17.34 -40.98 30.35
CA ALA A 63 17.96 -39.99 29.47
C ALA A 63 17.33 -38.60 29.65
N LYS A 64 16.01 -38.50 29.78
CA LYS A 64 15.32 -37.23 30.07
C LYS A 64 15.75 -36.67 31.41
N ASP A 65 15.82 -37.47 32.47
CA ASP A 65 16.16 -36.97 33.80
C ASP A 65 17.59 -36.42 33.85
N LYS A 66 18.56 -37.09 33.20
CA LYS A 66 19.91 -36.52 33.04
C LYS A 66 19.92 -35.22 32.24
N VAL A 67 19.20 -35.17 31.11
CA VAL A 67 19.10 -33.95 30.28
C VAL A 67 18.37 -32.83 31.02
N ILE A 68 17.37 -33.13 31.85
CA ILE A 68 16.62 -32.21 32.70
C ILE A 68 17.50 -31.70 33.85
N GLU A 69 18.34 -32.54 34.44
CA GLU A 69 19.28 -32.13 35.49
C GLU A 69 20.40 -31.25 34.93
N GLU A 70 20.96 -31.61 33.77
CA GLU A 70 21.87 -30.75 33.02
C GLU A 70 21.20 -29.44 32.62
N TRP A 71 19.93 -29.46 32.17
CA TRP A 71 19.14 -28.26 31.92
C TRP A 71 18.94 -27.42 33.17
N ARG A 72 18.67 -28.03 34.33
CA ARG A 72 18.52 -27.33 35.62
C ARG A 72 19.84 -26.70 36.07
N ARG A 73 20.98 -27.33 35.78
CA ARG A 73 22.33 -26.78 36.01
C ARG A 73 22.73 -25.72 34.97
N ARG A 74 22.10 -25.70 33.78
CA ARG A 74 22.31 -24.71 32.70
C ARG A 74 21.22 -23.63 32.64
N ALA A 75 20.19 -23.72 33.48
CA ALA A 75 19.03 -22.85 33.44
C ALA A 75 19.44 -21.43 33.88
N PRO A 76 19.27 -20.41 33.02
CA PRO A 76 19.53 -19.04 33.43
C PRO A 76 18.58 -18.65 34.56
N THR A 77 19.11 -17.96 35.57
CA THR A 77 18.36 -17.47 36.74
C THR A 77 17.08 -16.76 36.32
N ALA A 78 16.02 -16.92 37.11
CA ALA A 78 14.71 -16.37 36.78
C ALA A 78 14.77 -14.85 36.50
N ASP A 79 15.60 -14.14 37.26
CA ASP A 79 15.87 -12.70 37.11
C ASP A 79 16.49 -12.36 35.75
N GLU A 80 17.43 -13.17 35.25
CA GLU A 80 18.06 -12.97 33.95
C GLU A 80 17.07 -13.22 32.79
N GLN A 81 16.10 -14.13 32.99
CA GLN A 81 14.99 -14.35 32.06
C GLN A 81 13.99 -13.19 32.09
N LEU A 82 13.67 -12.67 33.28
CA LEU A 82 12.83 -11.49 33.47
C LEU A 82 13.46 -10.25 32.83
N ASP A 83 14.76 -10.02 32.97
CA ASP A 83 15.46 -8.91 32.31
C ASP A 83 15.51 -9.07 30.79
N LYS A 84 15.75 -10.29 30.28
CA LYS A 84 15.64 -10.59 28.84
C LYS A 84 14.21 -10.44 28.32
N TYR A 85 13.19 -10.62 29.16
CA TYR A 85 11.79 -10.37 28.81
C TYR A 85 11.49 -8.86 28.83
N ARG A 86 11.87 -8.15 29.89
CA ARG A 86 11.72 -6.69 30.07
C ARG A 86 12.42 -5.92 28.95
N LYS A 87 13.65 -6.31 28.56
CA LYS A 87 14.41 -5.72 27.44
C LYS A 87 13.84 -6.05 26.05
N ARG A 88 12.98 -7.08 25.93
CA ARG A 88 12.18 -7.35 24.72
C ARG A 88 10.86 -6.57 24.73
N MET A 89 10.24 -6.43 25.90
CA MET A 89 9.05 -5.59 26.11
C MET A 89 9.34 -4.12 25.80
N HIS A 90 10.39 -3.53 26.38
CA HIS A 90 10.80 -2.14 26.08
C HIS A 90 10.99 -1.94 24.58
N ARG A 91 11.85 -2.72 23.92
CA ARG A 91 12.05 -2.63 22.46
C ARG A 91 10.79 -2.83 21.63
N SER A 92 9.79 -3.56 22.14
CA SER A 92 8.50 -3.71 21.47
C SER A 92 7.62 -2.48 21.66
N VAL A 93 7.57 -1.94 22.88
CA VAL A 93 6.85 -0.70 23.22
C VAL A 93 7.45 0.50 22.50
N ASP A 94 8.78 0.65 22.49
CA ASP A 94 9.49 1.75 21.81
C ASP A 94 9.15 1.74 20.31
N ARG A 95 9.25 0.58 19.65
CA ARG A 95 8.88 0.39 18.24
C ARG A 95 7.40 0.62 17.95
N LEU A 96 6.51 0.31 18.90
CA LEU A 96 5.09 0.68 18.79
C LEU A 96 4.90 2.18 18.93
N GLY A 97 5.61 2.84 19.86
CA GLY A 97 5.60 4.28 20.07
C GLY A 97 6.07 5.06 18.86
N GLU A 98 7.19 4.65 18.24
CA GLU A 98 7.67 5.21 16.97
C GLU A 98 6.61 5.09 15.87
N ARG A 99 6.10 3.88 15.61
CA ARG A 99 5.06 3.65 14.59
C ARG A 99 3.78 4.44 14.86
N TRP A 100 3.38 4.55 16.12
CA TRP A 100 2.18 5.28 16.54
C TRP A 100 2.35 6.79 16.39
N ASN A 101 3.53 7.33 16.71
CA ASN A 101 3.86 8.73 16.48
C ASN A 101 3.93 9.04 14.97
N ASP A 102 4.53 8.17 14.17
CA ASP A 102 4.63 8.33 12.72
C ASP A 102 3.24 8.26 12.06
N THR A 103 2.42 7.27 12.42
CA THR A 103 1.01 7.17 11.98
C THR A 103 0.21 8.42 12.36
N LYS A 104 0.34 8.90 13.61
CA LYS A 104 -0.32 10.13 14.06
C LYS A 104 0.17 11.35 13.30
N ALA A 105 1.47 11.47 13.03
CA ALA A 105 2.06 12.59 12.31
C ALA A 105 1.64 12.63 10.82
N VAL A 106 1.45 11.46 10.20
CA VAL A 106 0.87 11.33 8.86
C VAL A 106 -0.59 11.78 8.89
N THR A 107 -1.43 11.23 9.78
CA THR A 107 -2.86 11.61 9.85
C THR A 107 -3.08 13.07 10.25
N THR A 108 -2.23 13.69 11.09
CA THR A 108 -2.34 15.12 11.37
C THR A 108 -1.91 15.96 10.17
N ARG A 109 -0.86 15.56 9.43
CA ARG A 109 -0.48 16.22 8.16
C ARG A 109 -1.59 16.19 7.13
N GLU A 110 -2.25 15.05 6.94
CA GLU A 110 -3.39 14.90 6.02
C GLU A 110 -4.58 15.79 6.41
N LYS A 111 -4.87 15.91 7.71
CA LYS A 111 -5.93 16.81 8.21
C LYS A 111 -5.56 18.27 8.05
N ILE A 112 -4.30 18.64 8.32
CA ILE A 112 -3.81 20.01 8.15
C ILE A 112 -3.80 20.39 6.67
N SER A 113 -3.36 19.50 5.76
CA SER A 113 -3.42 19.76 4.32
C SER A 113 -4.85 19.92 3.82
N PHE A 114 -5.79 19.16 4.38
CA PHE A 114 -7.21 19.27 4.03
C PHE A 114 -7.77 20.63 4.42
N ILE A 115 -7.61 21.01 5.69
CA ILE A 115 -8.11 22.27 6.23
C ILE A 115 -7.44 23.46 5.53
N ALA A 116 -6.12 23.40 5.31
CA ALA A 116 -5.38 24.45 4.60
C ALA A 116 -5.83 24.61 3.14
N GLY A 117 -6.10 23.51 2.42
CA GLY A 117 -6.60 23.56 1.05
C GLY A 117 -8.01 24.17 0.94
N VAL A 118 -8.93 23.72 1.80
CA VAL A 118 -10.30 24.28 1.84
C VAL A 118 -10.29 25.76 2.22
N LEU A 119 -9.51 26.13 3.25
CA LEU A 119 -9.37 27.52 3.71
C LEU A 119 -8.71 28.41 2.66
N ASN A 120 -7.74 27.90 1.89
CA ASN A 120 -7.12 28.63 0.78
C ASN A 120 -8.14 28.96 -0.32
N VAL A 121 -8.94 27.98 -0.77
CA VAL A 121 -10.01 28.20 -1.75
C VAL A 121 -11.05 29.18 -1.23
N PHE A 122 -11.45 29.05 0.04
CA PHE A 122 -12.44 29.92 0.66
C PHE A 122 -11.96 31.38 0.77
N ILE A 123 -10.72 31.63 1.22
CA ILE A 123 -10.15 32.99 1.27
C ILE A 123 -10.00 33.56 -0.14
N SER A 124 -9.55 32.75 -1.10
CA SER A 124 -9.37 33.21 -2.49
C SER A 124 -10.71 33.60 -3.14
N GLY A 125 -11.77 32.82 -2.91
CA GLY A 125 -13.13 33.16 -3.35
C GLY A 125 -13.69 34.40 -2.63
N TYR A 126 -13.44 34.54 -1.32
CA TYR A 126 -13.86 35.71 -0.55
C TYR A 126 -13.16 37.00 -1.03
N LEU A 127 -11.85 36.96 -1.30
CA LEU A 127 -11.13 38.12 -1.84
C LEU A 127 -11.66 38.55 -3.20
N ILE A 128 -11.93 37.61 -4.12
CA ILE A 128 -12.50 37.93 -5.44
C ILE A 128 -13.87 38.61 -5.30
N GLY A 129 -14.70 38.17 -4.33
CA GLY A 129 -16.05 38.71 -4.12
C GLY A 129 -16.11 40.03 -3.34
N ALA A 130 -15.20 40.28 -2.40
CA ALA A 130 -15.24 41.44 -1.51
C ALA A 130 -14.21 42.54 -1.85
N HIS A 131 -13.00 42.15 -2.24
CA HIS A 131 -11.83 43.05 -2.37
C HIS A 131 -10.90 42.58 -3.51
N PRO A 132 -11.35 42.65 -4.78
CA PRO A 132 -10.60 42.15 -5.93
C PRO A 132 -9.25 42.87 -6.11
N GLU A 133 -9.11 44.10 -5.64
CA GLU A 133 -7.85 44.85 -5.64
C GLU A 133 -6.76 44.19 -4.78
N TRP A 134 -7.08 43.42 -3.75
CA TRP A 134 -6.09 42.67 -2.94
C TRP A 134 -5.71 41.31 -3.52
N PHE A 135 -6.43 40.83 -4.55
CA PHE A 135 -6.26 39.49 -5.11
C PHE A 135 -4.85 39.27 -5.69
N HIS A 136 -4.28 40.27 -6.37
CA HIS A 136 -2.93 40.16 -6.95
C HIS A 136 -1.84 39.99 -5.88
N THR A 137 -1.98 40.68 -4.74
CA THR A 137 -1.08 40.57 -3.58
C THR A 137 -1.21 39.20 -2.92
N TRP A 138 -2.45 38.72 -2.73
CA TRP A 138 -2.73 37.40 -2.17
C TRP A 138 -2.17 36.27 -3.03
N TYR A 139 -2.43 36.29 -4.34
CA TYR A 139 -1.84 35.35 -5.29
C TYR A 139 -0.31 35.38 -5.28
N SER A 140 0.29 36.58 -5.25
CA SER A 140 1.75 36.74 -5.18
C SER A 140 2.35 36.14 -3.90
N ALA A 141 1.68 36.32 -2.75
CA ALA A 141 2.09 35.75 -1.47
C ALA A 141 1.97 34.22 -1.45
N GLN A 142 0.89 33.66 -2.01
CA GLN A 142 0.73 32.21 -2.19
C GLN A 142 1.84 31.63 -3.06
N LEU A 143 2.12 32.26 -4.22
CA LEU A 143 3.16 31.82 -5.14
C LEU A 143 4.54 31.84 -4.48
N LEU A 144 4.87 32.92 -3.77
CA LEU A 144 6.14 33.08 -3.05
C LEU A 144 6.28 32.12 -1.87
N TYR A 145 5.19 31.64 -1.27
CA TYR A 145 5.22 30.64 -0.21
C TYR A 145 5.36 29.21 -0.77
N PHE A 146 4.57 28.85 -1.78
CA PHE A 146 4.53 27.48 -2.29
C PHE A 146 5.70 27.14 -3.23
N MET A 147 6.17 28.08 -4.07
CA MET A 147 7.28 27.84 -5.00
C MET A 147 8.59 27.42 -4.31
N PRO A 148 9.09 28.08 -3.24
CA PRO A 148 10.34 27.69 -2.59
C PRO A 148 10.26 26.34 -1.85
N ILE A 149 9.13 26.05 -1.19
CA ILE A 149 8.88 24.75 -0.53
C ILE A 149 8.97 23.62 -1.55
N ARG A 150 8.39 23.86 -2.74
CA ARG A 150 8.39 22.91 -3.85
C ARG A 150 9.77 22.79 -4.48
N TYR A 151 10.45 23.91 -4.75
CA TYR A 151 11.83 23.96 -5.24
C TYR A 151 12.78 23.12 -4.37
N TYR A 152 12.75 23.32 -3.05
CA TYR A 152 13.58 22.58 -2.10
C TYR A 152 13.28 21.07 -2.14
N THR A 153 12.01 20.69 -2.28
CA THR A 153 11.58 19.29 -2.38
C THR A 153 12.04 18.64 -3.68
N TYR A 154 11.99 19.35 -4.81
CA TYR A 154 12.49 18.88 -6.11
C TYR A 154 14.03 18.80 -6.14
N HIS A 155 14.73 19.78 -5.58
CA HIS A 155 16.19 19.78 -5.44
C HIS A 155 16.68 18.55 -4.65
N LYS A 156 15.98 18.16 -3.57
CA LYS A 156 16.32 16.97 -2.79
C LYS A 156 16.12 15.65 -3.55
N LYS A 157 15.25 15.63 -4.57
CA LYS A 157 14.98 14.46 -5.42
C LYS A 157 15.81 14.43 -6.72
N GLY A 158 16.65 15.44 -6.97
CA GLY A 158 17.50 15.53 -8.18
C GLY A 158 16.78 15.95 -9.46
N TYR A 159 15.46 16.20 -9.42
CA TYR A 159 14.64 16.54 -10.59
C TYR A 159 14.61 18.05 -10.88
N HIS A 160 15.78 18.67 -10.99
CA HIS A 160 15.91 20.13 -11.25
C HIS A 160 15.22 20.57 -12.54
N TYR A 161 15.26 19.75 -13.59
CA TYR A 161 14.63 20.03 -14.89
C TYR A 161 13.10 19.86 -14.90
N PHE A 162 12.50 19.21 -13.90
CA PHE A 162 11.04 19.06 -13.82
C PHE A 162 10.33 20.36 -13.40
N LEU A 163 11.07 21.31 -12.83
CA LEU A 163 10.54 22.65 -12.50
C LEU A 163 10.31 23.52 -13.76
N ALA A 164 10.82 23.10 -14.92
CA ALA A 164 10.58 23.76 -16.21
C ALA A 164 9.23 23.36 -16.87
N ASP A 165 8.32 22.74 -16.11
CA ASP A 165 6.95 22.52 -16.57
C ASP A 165 6.23 23.86 -16.82
N LEU A 166 5.37 23.89 -17.83
CA LEU A 166 4.80 25.12 -18.40
C LEU A 166 3.93 25.86 -17.37
N CYS A 167 3.34 25.15 -16.41
CA CYS A 167 2.56 25.72 -15.32
C CYS A 167 3.40 26.65 -14.43
N TYR A 168 4.60 26.23 -13.98
CA TYR A 168 5.50 27.06 -13.18
C TYR A 168 6.03 28.26 -13.96
N PHE A 169 6.38 28.05 -15.23
CA PHE A 169 6.82 29.12 -16.12
C PHE A 169 5.72 30.17 -16.32
N THR A 170 4.46 29.74 -16.49
CA THR A 170 3.30 30.64 -16.60
C THR A 170 3.08 31.45 -15.32
N ASN A 171 3.16 30.82 -14.14
CA ASN A 171 3.07 31.51 -12.86
C ASN A 171 4.18 32.56 -12.69
N PHE A 172 5.41 32.24 -13.09
CA PHE A 172 6.54 33.18 -13.06
C PHE A 172 6.34 34.34 -14.05
N LEU A 173 5.90 34.09 -15.28
CA LEU A 173 5.56 35.14 -16.26
C LEU A 173 4.44 36.05 -15.75
N LEU A 174 3.42 35.50 -15.10
CA LEU A 174 2.34 36.28 -14.51
C LEU A 174 2.85 37.18 -13.38
N PHE A 175 3.66 36.65 -12.46
CA PHE A 175 4.32 37.42 -11.41
C PHE A 175 5.20 38.55 -11.97
N LEU A 176 6.01 38.26 -13.00
CA LEU A 176 6.81 39.27 -13.71
C LEU A 176 5.93 40.36 -14.35
N SER A 177 4.78 39.98 -14.92
CA SER A 177 3.84 40.95 -15.52
C SER A 177 3.20 41.86 -14.46
N ILE A 178 2.97 41.37 -13.24
CA ILE A 178 2.37 42.16 -12.15
C ILE A 178 3.40 43.11 -11.54
N TRP A 179 4.60 42.61 -11.22
CA TRP A 179 5.58 43.34 -10.39
C TRP A 179 6.70 44.06 -11.14
N ILE A 180 7.16 43.52 -12.28
CA ILE A 180 8.34 44.07 -12.98
C ILE A 180 7.93 44.82 -14.25
N PHE A 181 6.96 44.30 -15.02
CA PHE A 181 6.55 44.89 -16.30
C PHE A 181 5.02 45.10 -16.45
N PRO A 182 4.35 45.81 -15.52
CA PRO A 182 2.89 46.04 -15.56
C PRO A 182 2.41 46.77 -16.83
N ASN A 183 3.27 47.57 -17.46
CA ASN A 183 2.94 48.26 -18.71
C ASN A 183 3.06 47.37 -19.97
N SER A 184 3.60 46.16 -19.87
CA SER A 184 3.84 45.28 -21.03
C SER A 184 2.59 44.45 -21.38
N LYS A 185 1.69 45.05 -22.16
CA LYS A 185 0.47 44.39 -22.67
C LYS A 185 0.77 43.03 -23.34
N ARG A 186 1.89 42.93 -24.07
CA ARG A 186 2.33 41.70 -24.75
C ARG A 186 2.65 40.57 -23.76
N LEU A 187 3.33 40.88 -22.65
CA LEU A 187 3.67 39.90 -21.63
C LEU A 187 2.41 39.37 -20.95
N PHE A 188 1.52 40.27 -20.52
CA PHE A 188 0.25 39.90 -19.89
C PHE A 188 -0.63 39.03 -20.79
N ILE A 189 -0.83 39.41 -22.06
CA ILE A 189 -1.61 38.62 -23.03
C ILE A 189 -0.98 37.24 -23.23
N SER A 190 0.36 37.14 -23.34
CA SER A 190 1.03 35.86 -23.52
C SER A 190 0.86 34.93 -22.31
N ALA A 191 0.97 35.45 -21.09
CA ALA A 191 0.74 34.69 -19.86
C ALA A 191 -0.73 34.25 -19.72
N TYR A 192 -1.67 35.13 -20.08
CA TYR A 192 -3.11 34.83 -20.11
C TYR A 192 -3.43 33.68 -21.07
N CYS A 193 -2.92 33.72 -22.30
CA CYS A 193 -3.10 32.64 -23.28
C CYS A 193 -2.45 31.32 -22.85
N LEU A 194 -1.29 31.34 -22.19
CA LEU A 194 -0.65 30.14 -21.66
C LEU A 194 -1.44 29.52 -20.49
N ALA A 195 -1.98 30.36 -19.61
CA ALA A 195 -2.79 29.94 -18.46
C ALA A 195 -4.13 29.33 -18.88
N PHE A 196 -4.93 30.07 -19.65
CA PHE A 196 -6.27 29.63 -20.07
C PHE A 196 -6.27 28.63 -21.24
N GLY A 197 -5.18 28.58 -22.02
CA GLY A 197 -4.98 27.58 -23.06
C GLY A 197 -4.31 26.33 -22.49
N ASN A 198 -2.98 26.26 -22.56
CA ASN A 198 -2.23 25.05 -22.28
C ASN A 198 -2.40 24.55 -20.84
N ASN A 199 -2.32 25.42 -19.84
CA ASN A 199 -2.37 25.00 -18.44
C ASN A 199 -3.77 24.48 -18.05
N ALA A 200 -4.83 25.20 -18.41
CA ALA A 200 -6.22 24.75 -18.17
C ALA A 200 -6.54 23.43 -18.87
N VAL A 201 -6.12 23.26 -20.14
CA VAL A 201 -6.32 22.00 -20.88
C VAL A 201 -5.50 20.87 -20.27
N ALA A 202 -4.28 21.12 -19.79
CA ALA A 202 -3.47 20.12 -19.10
C ALA A 202 -4.15 19.64 -17.79
N ILE A 203 -4.68 20.55 -16.96
CA ILE A 203 -5.41 20.21 -15.73
C ILE A 203 -6.61 19.30 -16.04
N ALA A 204 -7.38 19.62 -17.09
CA ALA A 204 -8.53 18.82 -17.52
C ALA A 204 -8.12 17.44 -18.07
N MET A 205 -7.14 17.40 -18.98
CA MET A 205 -6.65 16.19 -19.64
C MET A 205 -6.02 15.20 -18.66
N TRP A 206 -5.18 15.70 -17.75
CA TRP A 206 -4.48 14.88 -16.76
C TRP A 206 -5.32 14.61 -15.50
N ARG A 207 -6.56 15.13 -15.45
CA ARG A 207 -7.49 15.06 -14.31
C ARG A 207 -6.76 15.37 -13.00
N ASN A 208 -6.03 16.49 -12.94
CA ASN A 208 -5.32 16.90 -11.73
C ASN A 208 -6.32 17.37 -10.67
N SER A 209 -6.99 16.42 -10.03
CA SER A 209 -7.93 16.69 -8.95
C SER A 209 -7.18 17.24 -7.74
N LEU A 210 -7.73 18.32 -7.17
CA LEU A 210 -7.23 18.98 -5.99
C LEU A 210 -7.45 18.06 -4.77
N VAL A 211 -6.50 17.15 -4.54
CA VAL A 211 -6.56 16.16 -3.45
C VAL A 211 -6.11 16.82 -2.16
N PHE A 212 -7.11 17.18 -1.35
CA PHE A 212 -6.96 17.77 -0.03
C PHE A 212 -6.09 16.95 0.96
N HIS A 213 -5.87 15.66 0.73
CA HIS A 213 -4.96 14.82 1.53
C HIS A 213 -3.46 15.02 1.25
N SER A 214 -3.06 15.84 0.28
CA SER A 214 -1.65 16.03 -0.08
C SER A 214 -1.31 17.45 -0.51
N LEU A 215 -0.41 18.12 0.23
CA LEU A 215 0.06 19.49 -0.08
C LEU A 215 0.66 19.63 -1.49
N ASP A 216 1.29 18.58 -2.04
CA ASP A 216 1.85 18.58 -3.40
C ASP A 216 0.77 18.75 -4.49
N LYS A 217 -0.47 18.30 -4.26
CA LYS A 217 -1.60 18.45 -5.22
C LYS A 217 -2.47 19.68 -4.98
N VAL A 218 -2.35 20.33 -3.82
CA VAL A 218 -3.02 21.62 -3.53
C VAL A 218 -2.26 22.80 -4.14
N THR A 219 -1.03 22.57 -4.61
CA THR A 219 -0.05 23.60 -5.01
C THR A 219 0.44 23.47 -6.46
N SER A 220 -0.31 22.75 -7.30
CA SER A 220 -0.06 22.54 -8.75
C SER A 220 -1.16 23.20 -9.58
#